data_AF-A0A816HNC3-F1
#
_entry.id   AF-A0A816HNC3-F1
#
_cell.length_a   1.000
_cell.length_b   1.000
_cell.length_c   1.000
_cell.angle_alpha   90.00
_cell.angle_beta   90.00
_cell.angle_gamma   90.00
#
_symmetry.space_group_name_H-M   'P 1'
#
loop_
_entity.id
_entity.type
_entity.pdbx_description
1 polymer ?
#
loop_
_entity_poly.entity_id
_entity_poly.type
_entity_poly.pdbx_seq_one_letter_code
_entity_poly.pdbx_strand_id
1 'polypeptide(L)'
;MLVSGSVSQHILPRIHQMSQLTAVFILCENKSKYESLEKTWRKVRGIFTDIIILCKSLQQVVYQYEEDSIGISLFSANDISDKSLDQLDQSFMYTQLIKEILLELEYNNQSVYDLVTYCRDRYSNNPKELENIQQFQQGYNDKSPIWWYTCDSFIYHMLNWALREQEFDVIIRMAFFICDLHRHIEQVHSEQFTEYQKEFIVYRGQ
;
A
#
# COMPACT_ATOMS: atom_id res chain seq x y z
N MET A 1 -6.99 11.87 -12.07
CA MET A 1 -7.84 13.08 -12.19
C MET A 1 -9.31 12.69 -12.03
N LEU A 2 -10.06 13.38 -11.17
CA LEU A 2 -11.51 13.21 -11.00
C LEU A 2 -12.23 14.37 -11.69
N VAL A 3 -13.23 14.07 -12.53
CA VAL A 3 -14.02 15.09 -13.24
C VAL A 3 -15.51 14.75 -13.22
N SER A 4 -16.35 15.78 -13.32
CA SER A 4 -17.79 15.57 -13.53
C SER A 4 -18.08 15.17 -14.98
N GLY A 5 -19.16 14.41 -15.18
CA GLY A 5 -19.60 13.98 -16.51
C GLY A 5 -19.74 15.12 -17.52
N SER A 6 -20.39 16.22 -17.14
CA SER A 6 -20.60 17.38 -18.01
C SER A 6 -19.30 18.03 -18.47
N VAL A 7 -18.31 18.11 -17.58
CA VAL A 7 -17.01 18.74 -17.85
C VAL A 7 -16.10 17.80 -18.66
N SER A 8 -16.23 16.49 -18.46
CA SER A 8 -15.37 15.48 -19.10
C SER A 8 -15.39 15.54 -20.64
N GLN A 9 -16.54 15.83 -21.25
CA GLN A 9 -16.69 15.91 -22.71
C GLN A 9 -15.84 17.01 -23.35
N HIS A 10 -15.64 18.13 -22.63
CA HIS A 10 -14.89 19.27 -23.13
C HIS A 10 -13.39 19.19 -22.81
N ILE A 11 -13.05 18.58 -21.66
CA ILE A 11 -11.68 18.56 -21.18
C ILE A 11 -10.89 17.37 -21.76
N LEU A 12 -11.48 16.18 -21.90
CA LEU A 12 -10.77 14.98 -22.36
C LEU A 12 -10.02 15.16 -23.70
N PRO A 13 -10.60 15.80 -24.73
CA PRO A 13 -9.89 16.06 -25.98
C PRO A 13 -8.60 16.88 -25.82
N ARG A 14 -8.51 17.70 -24.77
CA ARG A 14 -7.34 18.57 -24.53
C ARG A 14 -6.26 17.92 -23.66
N ILE A 15 -6.65 17.03 -22.75
CA ILE A 15 -5.74 16.48 -21.74
C ILE A 15 -5.27 15.05 -22.04
N HIS A 16 -5.90 14.34 -22.98
CA HIS A 16 -5.57 12.94 -23.25
C HIS A 16 -4.10 12.70 -23.63
N GLN A 17 -3.42 13.67 -24.24
CA GLN A 17 -2.02 13.56 -24.67
C GLN A 17 -1.00 13.82 -23.56
N MET A 18 -1.41 14.35 -22.41
CA MET A 18 -0.48 14.71 -21.33
C MET A 18 0.13 13.47 -20.70
N SER A 19 1.45 13.33 -20.72
CA SER A 19 2.16 12.19 -20.14
C SER A 19 1.96 12.06 -18.62
N GLN A 20 1.84 13.18 -17.92
CA GLN A 20 1.56 13.24 -16.47
C GLN A 20 0.15 12.76 -16.09
N LEU A 21 -0.76 12.62 -17.07
CA LEU A 21 -2.11 12.14 -16.83
C LEU A 21 -2.17 10.62 -17.07
N THR A 22 -2.23 9.87 -15.98
CA THR A 22 -2.23 8.40 -16.00
C THR A 22 -3.62 7.78 -15.95
N ALA A 23 -4.55 8.43 -15.24
CA ALA A 23 -5.91 7.96 -15.07
C ALA A 23 -6.93 9.11 -14.92
N VAL A 24 -8.09 8.96 -15.57
CA VAL A 24 -9.26 9.83 -15.44
C VAL A 24 -10.45 9.03 -14.93
N PHE A 25 -11.11 9.55 -13.91
CA PHE A 25 -12.34 9.01 -13.34
C PHE A 25 -13.45 10.03 -13.53
N ILE A 26 -14.63 9.57 -13.96
CA ILE A 26 -15.76 10.43 -14.24
C ILE A 26 -16.88 10.12 -13.25
N LEU A 27 -17.34 11.13 -12.49
CA LEU A 27 -18.53 11.02 -11.64
C LEU A 27 -19.71 11.72 -12.31
N CYS A 28 -20.83 11.02 -12.48
CA CYS A 28 -22.02 11.56 -13.13
C CYS A 28 -23.29 10.86 -12.68
N GLU A 29 -24.43 11.56 -12.72
CA GLU A 29 -25.73 10.95 -12.39
C GLU A 29 -26.21 9.96 -13.45
N ASN A 30 -25.87 10.19 -14.73
CA ASN A 30 -26.33 9.37 -15.85
C ASN A 30 -25.14 8.77 -16.61
N LYS A 31 -24.79 7.53 -16.27
CA LYS A 31 -23.68 6.78 -16.87
C LYS A 31 -23.83 6.61 -18.38
N SER A 32 -25.02 6.23 -18.84
CA SER A 32 -25.29 5.92 -20.25
C SER A 32 -24.99 7.07 -21.21
N LYS A 33 -25.09 8.31 -20.73
CA LYS A 33 -24.73 9.51 -21.52
C LYS A 33 -23.23 9.60 -21.83
N TYR A 34 -22.38 9.00 -21.00
CA TYR A 34 -20.92 9.16 -21.05
C TYR A 34 -20.17 7.87 -21.37
N GLU A 35 -20.84 6.72 -21.49
CA GLU A 35 -20.21 5.41 -21.81
C GLU A 35 -19.36 5.42 -23.08
N SER A 36 -19.69 6.28 -24.06
CA SER A 36 -18.90 6.44 -25.28
C SER A 36 -17.48 6.98 -25.01
N LEU A 37 -17.30 7.75 -23.93
CA LEU A 37 -16.00 8.33 -23.55
C LEU A 37 -15.01 7.26 -23.09
N GLU A 38 -15.49 6.22 -22.41
CA GLU A 38 -14.67 5.10 -21.95
C GLU A 38 -14.06 4.33 -23.13
N LYS A 39 -14.84 4.16 -24.21
CA LYS A 39 -14.38 3.52 -25.44
C LYS A 39 -13.45 4.41 -26.26
N THR A 40 -13.68 5.72 -26.22
CA THR A 40 -12.93 6.69 -27.03
C THR A 40 -11.55 7.00 -26.43
N TRP A 41 -11.45 7.06 -25.10
CA TRP A 41 -10.27 7.56 -24.41
C TRP A 41 -9.67 6.49 -23.50
N ARG A 42 -8.52 5.93 -23.90
CA ARG A 42 -7.82 4.86 -23.16
C ARG A 42 -7.44 5.21 -21.71
N LYS A 43 -7.34 6.51 -21.38
CA LYS A 43 -6.99 7.00 -20.04
C LYS A 43 -8.18 7.11 -19.09
N VAL A 44 -9.41 6.98 -19.61
CA VAL A 44 -10.61 6.92 -18.78
C VAL A 44 -10.67 5.54 -18.16
N ARG A 45 -10.48 5.47 -16.84
CA ARG A 45 -10.46 4.21 -16.08
C ARG A 45 -11.85 3.77 -15.64
N GLY A 46 -12.81 4.69 -15.59
CA GLY A 46 -14.20 4.33 -15.32
C GLY A 46 -15.12 5.54 -15.18
N ILE A 47 -16.41 5.25 -15.31
CA ILE A 47 -17.52 6.18 -15.15
C ILE A 47 -18.42 5.65 -14.04
N PHE A 48 -18.61 6.49 -13.02
CA PHE A 48 -19.24 6.12 -11.77
C PHE A 48 -20.46 7.01 -11.53
N THR A 49 -21.51 6.40 -10.99
CA THR A 49 -22.71 7.09 -10.49
C THR A 49 -22.74 7.17 -8.97
N ASP A 50 -21.87 6.40 -8.33
CA ASP A 50 -21.81 6.22 -6.90
C ASP A 50 -20.39 6.56 -6.42
N ILE A 51 -20.32 7.41 -5.39
CA ILE A 51 -19.06 7.90 -4.83
C ILE A 51 -18.29 6.81 -4.10
N ILE A 52 -18.96 5.84 -3.49
CA ILE A 52 -18.35 4.72 -2.77
C ILE A 52 -17.63 3.81 -3.77
N ILE A 53 -18.27 3.47 -4.89
CA ILE A 53 -17.66 2.66 -5.95
C ILE A 53 -16.48 3.39 -6.58
N LEU A 54 -16.62 4.71 -6.81
CA LEU A 54 -15.53 5.56 -7.29
C LEU A 54 -14.34 5.52 -6.32
N CYS A 55 -14.57 5.71 -5.02
CA CYS A 55 -13.51 5.71 -4.01
C CYS A 55 -12.76 4.37 -3.99
N LYS A 56 -13.48 3.24 -4.08
CA LYS A 56 -12.83 1.91 -4.19
C LYS A 56 -11.95 1.78 -5.43
N SER A 57 -12.41 2.29 -6.58
CA SER A 57 -11.63 2.25 -7.83
C SER A 57 -10.44 3.21 -7.81
N LEU A 58 -10.60 4.39 -7.19
CA LEU A 58 -9.51 5.34 -6.96
C LEU A 58 -8.45 4.72 -6.06
N GLN A 59 -8.84 4.13 -4.94
CA GLN A 59 -7.95 3.42 -4.03
C GLN A 59 -7.14 2.35 -4.78
N GLN A 60 -7.78 1.49 -5.58
CA GLN A 60 -7.09 0.50 -6.41
C GLN A 60 -6.02 1.10 -7.33
N VAL A 61 -6.30 2.24 -7.95
CA VAL A 61 -5.33 2.91 -8.84
C VAL A 61 -4.24 3.61 -8.05
N VAL A 62 -4.56 4.25 -6.93
CA VAL A 62 -3.57 4.80 -6.01
C VAL A 62 -2.62 3.70 -5.53
N TYR A 63 -3.12 2.50 -5.20
CA TYR A 63 -2.28 1.34 -4.85
C TYR A 63 -1.37 0.84 -5.97
N GLN A 64 -1.73 1.09 -7.23
CA GLN A 64 -0.87 0.75 -8.37
C GLN A 64 0.20 1.82 -8.65
N TYR A 65 0.05 3.02 -8.09
CA TYR A 65 0.89 4.18 -8.38
C TYR A 65 1.56 4.80 -7.14
N GLU A 66 1.31 4.29 -5.93
CA GLU A 66 2.02 4.69 -4.71
C GLU A 66 3.47 4.18 -4.74
N GLU A 67 4.30 4.91 -5.49
CA GLU A 67 5.71 5.12 -5.16
C GLU A 67 5.80 5.87 -3.82
N ASP A 68 6.34 5.19 -2.81
CA ASP A 68 7.36 5.54 -1.80
C ASP A 68 7.39 6.91 -1.08
N SER A 69 6.56 7.89 -1.44
CA SER A 69 6.79 9.29 -1.03
C SER A 69 6.02 9.74 0.22
N ILE A 70 5.15 8.89 0.80
CA ILE A 70 4.42 9.25 2.02
C ILE A 70 4.99 8.45 3.19
N GLY A 71 5.67 9.14 4.09
CA GLY A 71 6.15 8.57 5.35
C GLY A 71 4.98 8.01 6.18
N ILE A 72 5.23 6.92 6.89
CA ILE A 72 4.29 6.44 7.91
C ILE A 72 4.31 7.48 9.03
N SER A 73 3.23 8.25 9.16
CA SER A 73 3.09 9.24 10.23
C SER A 73 2.32 8.59 11.37
N LEU A 74 3.04 8.07 12.37
CA LEU A 74 2.42 7.65 13.63
C LEU A 74 1.96 8.83 14.50
N PHE A 75 2.39 10.05 14.16
CA PHE A 75 2.06 11.27 14.87
C PHE A 75 1.23 12.19 13.96
N SER A 76 0.33 13.00 14.51
CA SER A 76 -0.21 14.11 13.72
C SER A 76 0.86 15.20 13.61
N ALA A 77 0.94 15.88 12.46
CA ALA A 77 1.89 16.98 12.27
C ALA A 77 1.73 18.13 13.30
N ASN A 78 0.60 18.18 14.01
CA ASN A 78 0.32 19.14 15.07
C ASN A 78 0.95 18.76 16.43
N ASP A 79 1.47 17.54 16.58
CA ASP A 79 2.00 17.04 17.86
C ASP A 79 3.49 17.32 18.05
N ILE A 80 4.18 17.80 17.00
CA ILE A 80 5.62 18.12 17.04
C ILE A 80 5.87 19.47 17.73
N SER A 81 4.84 20.29 18.00
CA SER A 81 4.98 21.52 18.78
C SER A 81 4.92 21.26 20.29
N ASP A 82 6.08 21.29 20.95
CA ASP A 82 6.27 21.62 22.37
C ASP A 82 5.52 20.81 23.45
N LYS A 83 5.00 19.61 23.13
CA LYS A 83 4.42 18.72 24.15
C LYS A 83 5.44 17.67 24.57
N SER A 84 5.63 17.57 25.89
CA SER A 84 6.59 16.65 26.50
C SER A 84 6.36 15.21 26.04
N LEU A 85 7.44 14.42 25.96
CA LEU A 85 7.44 12.97 25.75
C LEU A 85 6.49 12.22 26.71
N ASP A 86 6.05 12.87 27.79
CA ASP A 86 5.08 12.36 28.76
C ASP A 86 3.63 12.34 28.22
N GLN A 87 3.37 12.92 27.05
CA GLN A 87 2.10 12.84 26.32
C GLN A 87 2.22 11.95 25.08
N LEU A 88 2.87 10.80 25.24
CA LEU A 88 2.93 9.76 24.22
C LEU A 88 1.53 9.50 23.64
N ASP A 89 1.40 9.72 22.33
CA ASP A 89 0.14 9.57 21.60
C ASP A 89 -0.44 8.16 21.82
N GLN A 90 -1.75 8.08 22.02
CA GLN A 90 -2.45 6.81 22.22
C GLN A 90 -2.19 5.86 21.03
N SER A 91 -2.01 6.41 19.83
CA SER A 91 -1.63 5.69 18.61
C SER A 91 -0.32 4.89 18.76
N PHE A 92 0.68 5.42 19.48
CA PHE A 92 1.94 4.74 19.72
C PHE A 92 1.74 3.54 20.66
N MET A 93 1.00 3.75 21.76
CA MET A 93 0.68 2.67 22.69
C MET A 93 -0.09 1.54 21.98
N TYR A 94 -1.06 1.88 21.13
CA TYR A 94 -1.78 0.89 20.33
C TYR A 94 -0.86 0.18 19.34
N THR A 95 0.01 0.90 18.65
CA THR A 95 0.94 0.28 17.68
C THR A 95 1.92 -0.67 18.37
N GLN A 96 2.45 -0.28 19.53
CA GLN A 96 3.32 -1.14 20.33
C GLN A 96 2.59 -2.40 20.81
N LEU A 97 1.36 -2.26 21.32
CA LEU A 97 0.53 -3.39 21.74
C LEU A 97 0.22 -4.31 20.55
N ILE A 98 -0.13 -3.75 19.40
CA ILE A 98 -0.37 -4.53 18.18
C ILE A 98 0.90 -5.29 17.81
N LYS A 99 2.06 -4.64 17.79
CA LYS A 99 3.34 -5.31 17.51
C LYS A 99 3.56 -6.50 18.45
N GLU A 100 3.37 -6.31 19.76
CA GLU A 100 3.49 -7.40 20.75
C GLU A 100 2.52 -8.54 20.47
N ILE A 101 1.25 -8.24 20.19
CA ILE A 101 0.24 -9.24 19.82
C ILE A 101 0.65 -10.00 18.56
N LEU A 102 1.08 -9.30 17.49
CA LEU A 102 1.49 -9.93 16.25
C LEU A 102 2.67 -10.89 16.48
N LEU A 103 3.65 -10.49 17.28
CA LEU A 103 4.85 -11.30 17.54
C LEU A 103 4.57 -12.56 18.37
N GLU A 104 3.51 -12.58 19.18
CA GLU A 104 3.09 -13.72 20.00
C GLU A 104 2.19 -14.72 19.26
N LEU A 105 1.60 -14.33 18.13
CA LEU A 105 0.71 -15.19 17.36
C LEU A 105 1.49 -16.33 16.69
N GLU A 106 0.90 -17.53 16.74
CA GLU A 106 1.38 -18.68 15.98
C GLU A 106 0.79 -18.65 14.57
N TYR A 107 1.66 -18.73 13.57
CA TYR A 107 1.27 -18.75 12.16
C TYR A 107 1.61 -20.09 11.53
N ASN A 108 0.82 -20.49 10.55
CA ASN A 108 1.03 -21.72 9.80
C ASN A 108 0.99 -21.43 8.29
N ASN A 109 1.20 -22.47 7.48
CA ASN A 109 1.16 -22.33 6.03
C ASN A 109 -0.20 -21.84 5.49
N GLN A 110 -1.29 -21.93 6.27
CA GLN A 110 -2.59 -21.38 5.88
C GLN A 110 -2.55 -19.85 5.82
N SER A 111 -1.77 -19.20 6.70
CA SER A 111 -1.62 -17.73 6.69
C SER A 111 -1.05 -17.21 5.37
N VAL A 112 -0.08 -17.93 4.78
CA VAL A 112 0.46 -17.61 3.44
C VAL A 112 -0.63 -17.73 2.38
N TYR A 113 -1.43 -18.81 2.42
CA TYR A 113 -2.51 -19.03 1.47
C TYR A 113 -3.60 -17.94 1.56
N ASP A 114 -3.96 -17.54 2.78
CA ASP A 114 -4.99 -16.53 3.02
C ASP A 114 -4.55 -15.15 2.49
N LEU A 115 -3.27 -14.78 2.71
CA LEU A 115 -2.71 -13.57 2.14
C LEU A 115 -2.67 -13.63 0.61
N VAL A 116 -2.21 -14.74 0.03
CA VAL A 116 -2.15 -14.92 -1.43
C VAL A 116 -3.54 -14.83 -2.07
N THR A 117 -4.55 -15.42 -1.43
CA THR A 117 -5.94 -15.37 -1.91
C THR A 117 -6.47 -13.94 -1.90
N TYR A 118 -6.24 -13.20 -0.81
CA TYR A 118 -6.58 -11.78 -0.71
C TYR A 118 -5.88 -10.95 -1.79
N CYS A 119 -4.58 -11.18 -2.01
CA CYS A 119 -3.80 -10.44 -3.00
C CYS A 119 -4.29 -10.72 -4.43
N ARG A 120 -4.63 -11.96 -4.75
CA ARG A 120 -5.17 -12.32 -6.09
C ARG A 120 -6.46 -11.59 -6.41
N ASP A 121 -7.37 -11.49 -5.45
CA ASP A 121 -8.62 -10.73 -5.63
C ASP A 121 -8.32 -9.24 -5.84
N ARG A 122 -7.48 -8.67 -4.98
CA ARG A 122 -7.10 -7.25 -5.01
C ARG A 122 -6.36 -6.85 -6.30
N TYR A 123 -5.46 -7.69 -6.80
CA TYR A 123 -4.64 -7.44 -7.99
C TYR A 123 -5.13 -8.17 -9.24
N SER A 124 -6.39 -8.60 -9.27
CA SER A 124 -7.00 -9.34 -10.39
C SER A 124 -6.81 -8.70 -11.77
N ASN A 125 -6.68 -7.37 -11.83
CA ASN A 125 -6.47 -6.61 -13.06
C ASN A 125 -5.00 -6.23 -13.36
N ASN A 126 -4.04 -6.76 -12.59
CA ASN A 126 -2.61 -6.46 -12.75
C ASN A 126 -1.81 -7.75 -13.00
N PRO A 127 -1.54 -8.10 -14.27
CA PRO A 127 -0.81 -9.33 -14.62
C PRO A 127 0.58 -9.43 -14.01
N LYS A 128 1.30 -8.30 -13.87
CA LYS A 128 2.63 -8.26 -13.26
C LYS A 128 2.56 -8.68 -11.79
N GLU A 129 1.60 -8.13 -11.04
CA GLU A 129 1.45 -8.49 -9.63
C GLU A 129 0.92 -9.90 -9.44
N LEU A 130 0.06 -10.40 -10.34
CA LEU A 130 -0.38 -11.79 -10.29
C LEU A 130 0.80 -12.78 -10.45
N GLU A 131 1.77 -12.46 -11.30
CA GLU A 131 3.01 -13.23 -11.43
C GLU A 131 3.85 -13.15 -10.15
N ASN A 132 4.05 -11.95 -9.58
CA ASN A 132 4.75 -11.76 -8.32
C ASN A 132 4.09 -12.53 -7.17
N ILE A 133 2.76 -12.53 -7.08
CA ILE A 133 1.99 -13.29 -6.08
C ILE A 133 2.19 -14.80 -6.26
N GLN A 134 2.24 -15.28 -7.51
CA GLN A 134 2.52 -16.68 -7.79
C GLN A 134 3.94 -17.06 -7.34
N GLN A 135 4.94 -16.23 -7.65
CA GLN A 135 6.32 -16.44 -7.21
C GLN A 135 6.43 -16.44 -5.68
N PHE A 136 5.75 -15.51 -5.01
CA PHE A 136 5.68 -15.46 -3.55
C PHE A 136 5.07 -16.73 -2.97
N GLN A 137 3.93 -17.20 -3.50
CA GLN A 137 3.29 -18.42 -3.01
C GLN A 137 4.19 -19.67 -3.15
N GLN A 138 4.91 -19.78 -4.27
CA GLN A 138 5.70 -20.97 -4.57
C GLN A 138 7.05 -20.97 -3.86
N GLY A 139 7.66 -19.80 -3.69
CA GLY A 139 9.03 -19.64 -3.21
C GLY A 139 9.17 -18.83 -1.93
N TYR A 140 8.12 -18.68 -1.13
CA TYR A 140 8.17 -17.86 0.09
C TYR A 140 9.39 -18.18 0.96
N ASN A 141 9.60 -19.47 1.25
CA ASN A 141 10.69 -19.98 2.09
C ASN A 141 12.05 -20.04 1.37
N ASP A 142 12.08 -19.85 0.04
CA ASP A 142 13.32 -19.91 -0.75
C ASP A 142 14.13 -18.60 -0.67
N LYS A 143 13.50 -17.53 -0.17
CA LYS A 143 14.07 -16.19 -0.06
C LYS A 143 13.88 -15.66 1.35
N SER A 144 14.72 -14.70 1.74
CA SER A 144 14.57 -14.07 3.04
C SER A 144 13.40 -13.07 3.05
N PRO A 145 12.77 -12.82 4.22
CA PRO A 145 11.71 -11.82 4.34
C PRO A 145 12.13 -10.42 3.88
N ILE A 146 13.39 -10.03 4.13
CA ILE A 146 13.95 -8.74 3.67
C ILE A 146 14.05 -8.70 2.15
N TRP A 147 14.39 -9.82 1.49
CA TRP A 147 14.39 -9.90 0.03
C TRP A 147 12.99 -9.67 -0.53
N TRP A 148 11.96 -10.33 0.02
CA TRP A 148 10.57 -10.10 -0.38
C TRP A 148 10.12 -8.66 -0.15
N TYR A 149 10.54 -8.06 0.97
CA TYR A 149 10.23 -6.66 1.28
C TYR A 149 10.93 -5.65 0.36
N THR A 150 12.10 -5.98 -0.20
CA THR A 150 12.89 -5.04 -1.00
C THR A 150 12.82 -5.30 -2.51
N CYS A 151 12.33 -6.46 -2.93
CA CYS A 151 12.08 -6.75 -4.33
C CYS A 151 10.85 -5.95 -4.84
N ASP A 152 10.84 -5.66 -6.14
CA ASP A 152 9.73 -4.99 -6.85
C ASP A 152 8.50 -5.91 -6.91
N SER A 153 7.74 -5.94 -5.81
CA SER A 153 6.55 -6.77 -5.63
C SER A 153 5.49 -6.08 -4.77
N PHE A 154 4.27 -6.61 -4.81
CA PHE A 154 3.15 -6.17 -3.97
C PHE A 154 3.46 -6.08 -2.46
N ILE A 155 4.42 -6.85 -1.94
CA ILE A 155 4.69 -6.96 -0.50
C ILE A 155 5.09 -5.60 0.09
N TYR A 156 6.04 -4.90 -0.52
CA TYR A 156 6.50 -3.59 -0.05
C TYR A 156 5.35 -2.59 -0.01
N HIS A 157 4.64 -2.46 -1.12
CA HIS A 157 3.57 -1.47 -1.27
C HIS A 157 2.39 -1.79 -0.34
N MET A 158 1.97 -3.06 -0.27
CA MET A 158 0.85 -3.47 0.57
C MET A 158 1.16 -3.27 2.05
N LEU A 159 2.36 -3.66 2.52
CA LEU A 159 2.71 -3.52 3.93
C LEU A 159 2.78 -2.06 4.35
N ASN A 160 3.51 -1.23 3.59
CA ASN A 160 3.66 0.19 3.92
C ASN A 160 2.33 0.94 3.85
N TRP A 161 1.48 0.63 2.88
CA TRP A 161 0.13 1.17 2.81
C TRP A 161 -0.71 0.75 4.02
N ALA A 162 -0.74 -0.55 4.35
CA ALA A 162 -1.57 -1.06 5.44
C ALA A 162 -1.17 -0.45 6.78
N LEU A 163 0.14 -0.26 7.01
CA LEU A 163 0.65 0.43 8.20
C LEU A 163 0.31 1.93 8.21
N ARG A 164 0.39 2.60 7.06
CA ARG A 164 0.09 4.03 6.93
C ARG A 164 -1.39 4.33 7.17
N GLU A 165 -2.29 3.54 6.58
CA GLU A 165 -3.74 3.71 6.69
C GLU A 165 -4.35 2.95 7.88
N GLN A 166 -3.54 2.27 8.68
CA GLN A 166 -3.99 1.45 9.81
C GLN A 166 -5.06 0.41 9.42
N GLU A 167 -4.88 -0.23 8.26
CA GLU A 167 -5.80 -1.22 7.71
C GLU A 167 -5.61 -2.57 8.41
N PHE A 168 -6.19 -2.70 9.59
CA PHE A 168 -5.93 -3.83 10.50
C PHE A 168 -6.24 -5.20 9.89
N ASP A 169 -7.26 -5.35 9.05
CA ASP A 169 -7.54 -6.63 8.37
C ASP A 169 -6.35 -7.06 7.50
N VAL A 170 -5.70 -6.10 6.82
CA VAL A 170 -4.53 -6.36 5.98
C VAL A 170 -3.29 -6.60 6.83
N ILE A 171 -3.09 -5.81 7.90
CA ILE A 171 -2.00 -6.02 8.86
C ILE A 171 -2.06 -7.44 9.46
N ILE A 172 -3.25 -7.90 9.86
CA ILE A 172 -3.45 -9.24 10.42
C ILE A 172 -3.16 -10.33 9.38
N ARG A 173 -3.58 -10.15 8.12
CA ARG A 173 -3.26 -11.09 7.02
C ARG A 173 -1.76 -11.14 6.73
N MET A 174 -1.07 -10.01 6.86
CA MET A 174 0.38 -9.90 6.67
C MET A 174 1.18 -10.25 7.92
N ALA A 175 0.52 -10.62 9.03
CA ALA A 175 1.18 -10.67 10.33
C ALA A 175 2.31 -11.71 10.41
N PHE A 176 2.15 -12.88 9.76
CA PHE A 176 3.23 -13.86 9.65
C PHE A 176 4.46 -13.26 8.97
N PHE A 177 4.26 -12.50 7.89
CA PHE A 177 5.33 -11.85 7.14
C PHE A 177 5.97 -10.73 7.96
N ILE A 178 5.18 -9.94 8.69
CA ILE A 178 5.68 -8.90 9.60
C ILE A 178 6.56 -9.51 10.67
N CYS A 179 6.17 -10.65 11.25
CA CYS A 179 6.97 -11.36 12.26
C CYS A 179 8.29 -11.88 11.69
N ASP A 180 8.24 -12.53 10.54
CA ASP A 180 9.44 -13.05 9.88
C ASP A 180 10.38 -11.90 9.46
N LEU A 181 9.82 -10.80 8.96
CA LEU A 181 10.57 -9.59 8.61
C LEU A 181 11.21 -8.95 9.85
N HIS A 182 10.46 -8.81 10.95
CA HIS A 182 10.96 -8.27 12.21
C HIS A 182 12.11 -9.10 12.76
N ARG A 183 11.93 -10.41 12.90
CA ARG A 183 12.98 -11.33 13.41
C ARG A 183 14.22 -11.29 12.54
N HIS A 184 14.06 -11.24 11.22
CA HIS A 184 15.20 -11.17 10.30
C HIS A 184 15.92 -9.81 10.37
N ILE A 185 15.20 -8.70 10.56
CA ILE A 185 15.82 -7.38 10.80
C ILE A 185 16.58 -7.38 12.12
N GLU A 186 16.02 -7.93 13.21
CA GLU A 186 16.71 -8.03 14.50
C GLU A 186 17.98 -8.87 14.39
N GLN A 187 17.93 -9.99 13.67
CA GLN A 187 19.10 -10.81 13.38
C GLN A 187 20.18 -10.00 12.66
N VAL A 188 19.86 -9.39 11.51
CA VAL A 188 20.82 -8.61 10.73
C VAL A 188 21.35 -7.41 11.54
N HIS A 189 20.50 -6.76 12.33
CA HIS A 189 20.91 -5.69 13.22
C HIS A 189 21.93 -6.18 14.27
N SER A 190 21.68 -7.32 14.92
CA SER A 190 22.62 -7.91 15.87
C SER A 190 23.96 -8.33 15.24
N GLU A 191 23.96 -8.75 13.97
CA GLU A 191 25.17 -9.06 13.22
C GLU A 191 25.97 -7.80 12.86
N GLN A 192 25.28 -6.69 12.60
CA GLN A 192 25.89 -5.41 12.23
C GLN A 192 26.43 -4.62 13.45
N PHE A 193 25.72 -4.68 14.58
CA PHE A 193 26.10 -3.97 15.80
C PHE A 193 27.08 -4.80 16.64
N THR A 194 28.37 -4.58 16.40
CA THR A 194 29.46 -5.08 17.27
C THR A 194 29.74 -4.10 18.41
N GLU A 195 30.50 -4.50 19.44
CA GLU A 195 30.85 -3.64 20.59
C GLU A 195 31.43 -2.25 20.19
N TYR A 196 31.97 -2.13 18.98
CA TYR A 196 32.71 -0.98 18.48
C TYR A 196 31.92 -0.05 17.54
N GLN A 197 30.71 -0.42 17.11
CA GLN A 197 29.95 0.36 16.13
C GLN A 197 28.48 0.47 16.55
N LYS A 198 28.19 1.50 17.36
CA LYS A 198 26.87 1.74 17.98
C LYS A 198 26.01 2.77 17.26
N GLU A 199 26.55 3.46 16.26
CA GLU A 199 25.85 4.55 15.59
C GLU A 199 26.14 4.51 14.08
N PHE A 200 25.11 4.81 13.29
CA PHE A 200 25.18 4.90 11.84
C PHE A 200 24.40 6.12 11.37
N ILE A 201 24.99 6.88 10.45
CA ILE A 201 24.29 7.96 9.75
C ILE A 201 23.74 7.38 8.45
N VAL A 202 22.43 7.52 8.27
CA VAL A 202 21.73 7.09 7.05
C VAL A 202 21.11 8.30 6.36
N TYR A 203 20.99 8.24 5.04
CA TYR A 203 20.38 9.27 4.22
C TYR A 203 19.20 8.68 3.44
N ARG A 204 18.06 9.38 3.43
CA ARG A 204 16.90 9.06 2.61
C ARG A 204 16.51 10.30 1.80
N GLY A 205 16.31 10.13 0.49
CA GLY A 205 15.76 11.20 -0.35
C GLY A 205 14.31 11.49 0.04
N GLN A 206 13.98 12.78 0.18
CA GLN A 206 12.60 13.25 0.33
C GLN A 206 12.01 13.60 -1.04
#